data_AF-A0A352RX84-F1
#
_entry.id   AF-A0A352RX84-F1
#
_cell.length_a   1.000
_cell.length_b   1.000
_cell.length_c   1.000
_cell.angle_alpha   90.00
_cell.angle_beta   90.00
_cell.angle_gamma   90.00
#
_symmetry.space_group_name_H-M   'P 1'
#
loop_
_entity.id
_entity.type
_entity.pdbx_description
1 polymer ?
#
loop_
_entity_poly.entity_id
_entity_poly.type
_entity_poly.pdbx_seq_one_letter_code
_entity_poly.pdbx_strand_id
1 'polypeptide(L)'
;QEAVLEHAMERFGEIVINPAMRQRRGAPRLLALFDGYLAWLGGTVVEGRCIFMALSQEYANRPGVIRDKVVQAFKDWHSTIVRVIGDAVDEGVLRADTDAHQFAFEMEGIGMSFQSSFKLMGRASAETMARRAFARLVNDLKENRAEPLVAAR
;
A
#
# COMPACT_ATOMS: atom_id res chain seq x y z
N GLN A 1 -22.43 -8.48 2.48
CA GLN A 1 -21.17 -7.81 2.13
C GLN A 1 -20.15 -7.87 3.27
N GLU A 2 -20.57 -7.86 4.53
CA GLU A 2 -19.67 -7.99 5.70
C GLU A 2 -18.77 -9.24 5.67
N ALA A 3 -19.35 -10.45 5.55
CA ALA A 3 -18.57 -11.69 5.45
C ALA A 3 -17.61 -11.72 4.24
N VAL A 4 -17.96 -11.03 3.14
CA VAL A 4 -17.09 -10.91 1.96
C VAL A 4 -15.90 -9.99 2.26
N LEU A 5 -16.14 -8.90 2.99
CA LEU A 5 -15.09 -7.98 3.43
C LEU A 5 -14.13 -8.67 4.42
N GLU A 6 -14.67 -9.41 5.39
CA GLU A 6 -13.87 -10.18 6.35
C GLU A 6 -12.98 -11.20 5.64
N HIS A 7 -13.56 -12.00 4.75
CA HIS A 7 -12.79 -12.93 3.95
C HIS A 7 -11.72 -12.23 3.09
N ALA A 8 -12.03 -11.05 2.53
CA ALA A 8 -11.06 -10.27 1.79
C ALA A 8 -9.91 -9.77 2.68
N MET A 9 -10.17 -9.38 3.93
CA MET A 9 -9.14 -9.00 4.89
C MET A 9 -8.20 -10.16 5.22
N GLU A 10 -8.75 -11.36 5.43
CA GLU A 10 -7.97 -12.58 5.64
C GLU A 10 -7.06 -12.86 4.44
N ARG A 11 -7.64 -12.86 3.23
CA ARG A 11 -6.90 -13.10 1.98
C ARG A 11 -5.84 -12.03 1.73
N PHE A 12 -6.13 -10.76 2.02
CA PHE A 12 -5.14 -9.69 1.94
C PHE A 12 -3.98 -9.96 2.91
N GLY A 13 -4.28 -10.38 4.15
CA GLY A 13 -3.27 -10.79 5.12
C GLY A 13 -2.38 -11.93 4.60
N GLU A 14 -2.97 -12.96 3.98
CA GLU A 14 -2.24 -14.11 3.43
C GLU A 14 -1.36 -13.78 2.22
N ILE A 15 -1.81 -12.88 1.35
CA ILE A 15 -1.15 -12.55 0.08
C ILE A 15 -0.12 -11.44 0.26
N VAL A 16 -0.43 -10.45 1.10
CA VAL A 16 0.35 -9.21 1.20
C VAL A 16 1.18 -9.18 2.48
N ILE A 17 0.52 -9.34 3.63
CA ILE A 17 1.14 -9.05 4.93
C ILE A 17 2.03 -10.21 5.38
N ASN A 18 1.48 -11.41 5.46
CA ASN A 18 2.16 -12.59 6.02
C ASN A 18 3.46 -12.94 5.28
N PRO A 19 3.52 -12.94 3.93
CA PRO A 19 4.77 -13.20 3.21
C PRO A 19 5.83 -12.15 3.47
N ALA A 20 5.45 -10.87 3.57
CA ALA A 20 6.36 -9.78 3.89
C ALA A 20 6.92 -9.90 5.31
N MET A 21 6.07 -10.23 6.30
CA MET A 21 6.50 -10.34 7.71
C MET A 21 7.46 -11.51 7.95
N ARG A 22 7.45 -12.54 7.09
CA ARG A 22 8.46 -13.63 7.12
C ARG A 22 9.84 -13.20 6.64
N GLN A 23 9.94 -12.08 5.92
CA GLN A 23 11.24 -11.53 5.52
C GLN A 23 11.92 -10.83 6.69
N ARG A 24 13.26 -10.73 6.61
CA ARG A 24 14.07 -9.91 7.51
C ARG A 24 13.60 -8.45 7.48
N ARG A 25 13.66 -7.77 8.63
CA ARG A 25 13.40 -6.32 8.76
C ARG A 25 14.24 -5.51 7.76
N GLY A 26 13.76 -4.33 7.40
CA GLY A 26 14.40 -3.46 6.40
C GLY A 26 13.99 -3.75 4.96
N ALA A 27 14.92 -3.58 4.03
CA ALA A 27 14.64 -3.61 2.59
C ALA A 27 13.93 -4.88 2.09
N PRO A 28 14.29 -6.11 2.53
CA PRO A 28 13.63 -7.33 2.05
C PRO A 28 12.13 -7.36 2.37
N ARG A 29 11.76 -7.01 3.60
CA ARG A 29 10.35 -6.92 4.03
C ARG A 29 9.58 -5.84 3.28
N LEU A 30 10.19 -4.67 3.10
CA LEU A 30 9.55 -3.56 2.38
C LEU A 30 9.27 -3.93 0.90
N LEU A 31 10.23 -4.56 0.24
CA LEU A 31 10.07 -5.04 -1.14
C LEU A 31 8.97 -6.11 -1.23
N ALA A 32 9.00 -7.11 -0.35
CA ALA A 32 8.01 -8.18 -0.33
C ALA A 32 6.59 -7.66 -0.03
N LEU A 33 6.46 -6.63 0.82
CA LEU A 33 5.18 -5.99 1.11
C LEU A 33 4.60 -5.34 -0.16
N PHE A 34 5.43 -4.59 -0.90
CA PHE A 34 4.99 -3.94 -2.13
C PHE A 34 4.69 -4.96 -3.25
N ASP A 35 5.47 -6.04 -3.35
CA ASP A 35 5.22 -7.12 -4.30
C ASP A 35 3.87 -7.80 -4.05
N GLY A 36 3.59 -8.15 -2.78
CA GLY A 36 2.30 -8.70 -2.39
C GLY A 36 1.16 -7.73 -2.69
N TYR A 37 1.35 -6.44 -2.43
CA TYR A 37 0.34 -5.42 -2.69
C TYR A 37 0.02 -5.29 -4.19
N LEU A 38 1.04 -5.28 -5.06
CA LEU A 38 0.82 -5.30 -6.51
C LEU A 38 0.15 -6.59 -6.99
N ALA A 39 0.52 -7.76 -6.43
CA ALA A 39 -0.14 -9.02 -6.77
C ALA A 39 -1.63 -9.02 -6.39
N TRP A 40 -1.97 -8.46 -5.22
CA TRP A 40 -3.35 -8.26 -4.80
C TRP A 40 -4.12 -7.34 -5.78
N LEU A 41 -3.57 -6.16 -6.07
CA LEU A 41 -4.21 -5.17 -6.95
C LEU A 41 -4.28 -5.61 -8.42
N GLY A 42 -3.31 -6.40 -8.88
CA GLY A 42 -3.26 -7.00 -10.20
C GLY A 42 -4.36 -8.06 -10.40
N GLY A 43 -5.01 -8.50 -9.31
CA GLY A 43 -6.07 -9.51 -9.36
C GLY A 43 -5.56 -10.87 -9.86
N THR A 44 -4.27 -11.16 -9.67
CA THR A 44 -3.69 -12.46 -9.99
C THR A 44 -4.19 -13.56 -9.06
N VAL A 45 -4.75 -13.19 -7.91
CA VAL A 45 -5.22 -14.11 -6.86
C VAL A 45 -6.74 -14.03 -6.60
N VAL A 46 -7.39 -12.94 -7.02
CA VAL A 46 -8.86 -12.76 -6.94
C VAL A 46 -9.30 -12.16 -8.27
N GLU A 47 -10.15 -12.86 -9.01
CA GLU A 47 -10.75 -12.36 -10.25
C GLU A 47 -11.65 -11.15 -9.92
N GLY A 48 -11.09 -9.94 -9.93
CA GLY A 48 -11.87 -8.75 -9.60
C GLY A 48 -11.06 -7.47 -9.41
N ARG A 49 -11.81 -6.38 -9.18
CA ARG A 49 -11.27 -5.11 -8.67
C ARG A 49 -10.96 -5.27 -7.18
N CYS A 50 -10.01 -4.50 -6.65
CA CYS A 50 -9.75 -4.45 -5.22
C CYS A 50 -11.05 -4.09 -4.47
N ILE A 51 -11.55 -5.03 -3.67
CA ILE A 51 -12.84 -4.88 -2.97
C ILE A 51 -12.82 -3.73 -1.97
N PHE A 52 -11.68 -3.47 -1.30
CA PHE A 52 -11.54 -2.35 -0.37
C PHE A 52 -11.78 -1.01 -1.07
N MET A 53 -11.22 -0.84 -2.27
CA MET A 53 -11.38 0.37 -3.08
C MET A 53 -12.79 0.52 -3.64
N ALA A 54 -13.41 -0.59 -4.06
CA ALA A 54 -14.79 -0.57 -4.55
C ALA A 54 -15.76 -0.18 -3.42
N LEU A 55 -15.62 -0.80 -2.24
CA LEU A 55 -16.45 -0.51 -1.09
C LEU A 55 -16.18 0.87 -0.50
N SER A 56 -14.94 1.37 -0.54
CA SER A 56 -14.65 2.74 -0.07
C SER A 56 -15.38 3.79 -0.90
N GLN A 57 -15.49 3.60 -2.21
CA GLN A 57 -16.26 4.47 -3.10
C GLN A 57 -17.78 4.32 -2.88
N GLU A 58 -18.27 3.08 -2.77
CA GLU A 58 -19.70 2.81 -2.58
C GLU A 58 -20.23 3.33 -1.22
N TYR A 59 -19.41 3.22 -0.17
CA TYR A 59 -19.81 3.52 1.21
C TYR A 59 -19.26 4.84 1.77
N ALA A 60 -18.54 5.64 0.97
CA ALA A 60 -17.91 6.90 1.43
C ALA A 60 -18.86 7.79 2.26
N ASN A 61 -20.08 7.97 1.76
CA ASN A 61 -21.13 8.82 2.35
C ASN A 61 -22.28 8.02 2.96
N ARG A 62 -22.05 6.74 3.29
CA ARG A 62 -23.07 5.84 3.87
C ARG A 62 -22.60 5.36 5.25
N PRO A 63 -22.95 6.08 6.32
CA PRO A 63 -22.65 5.64 7.68
C PRO A 63 -23.20 4.24 7.95
N GLY A 64 -22.45 3.43 8.70
CA GLY A 64 -22.86 2.07 9.09
C GLY A 64 -21.70 1.09 9.15
N VAL A 65 -22.01 -0.12 9.62
CA VAL A 65 -21.02 -1.17 9.93
C VAL A 65 -20.05 -1.45 8.78
N ILE A 66 -20.53 -1.48 7.53
CA ILE A 66 -19.67 -1.75 6.36
C ILE A 66 -18.65 -0.62 6.17
N ARG A 67 -19.08 0.65 6.26
CA ARG A 67 -18.18 1.80 6.16
C ARG A 67 -17.13 1.76 7.26
N ASP A 68 -17.54 1.46 8.49
CA ASP A 68 -16.64 1.44 9.64
C ASP A 68 -15.58 0.34 9.48
N LYS A 69 -15.96 -0.84 8.98
CA LYS A 69 -15.00 -1.91 8.67
C LYS A 69 -14.05 -1.54 7.52
N VAL A 70 -14.54 -0.88 6.47
CA VAL A 70 -13.67 -0.40 5.38
C VAL A 70 -12.67 0.62 5.92
N VAL A 71 -13.12 1.61 6.70
CA VAL A 71 -12.23 2.60 7.34
C VAL A 71 -11.19 1.91 8.21
N GLN A 72 -11.59 0.91 8.99
CA GLN A 72 -10.66 0.15 9.83
C GLN A 72 -9.64 -0.62 8.98
N ALA A 73 -10.05 -1.28 7.89
CA ALA A 73 -9.14 -1.98 6.99
C ALA A 73 -8.08 -1.04 6.39
N PHE A 74 -8.45 0.18 5.97
CA PHE A 74 -7.49 1.18 5.50
C PHE A 74 -6.53 1.63 6.62
N LYS A 75 -7.05 1.86 7.85
CA LYS A 75 -6.20 2.20 9.00
C LYS A 75 -5.20 1.10 9.33
N ASP A 76 -5.64 -0.16 9.32
CA ASP A 76 -4.79 -1.33 9.60
C ASP A 76 -3.71 -1.50 8.53
N TRP A 77 -4.08 -1.26 7.27
CA TRP A 77 -3.13 -1.28 6.16
C TRP A 77 -2.07 -0.18 6.30
N HIS A 78 -2.47 1.06 6.53
CA HIS A 78 -1.54 2.17 6.75
C HIS A 78 -0.65 1.92 7.97
N SER A 79 -1.22 1.42 9.07
CA SER A 79 -0.44 1.08 10.29
C SER A 79 0.58 -0.01 10.01
N THR A 80 0.25 -0.98 9.16
CA THR A 80 1.18 -2.03 8.73
C THR A 80 2.35 -1.43 7.95
N ILE A 81 2.09 -0.54 7.00
CA ILE A 81 3.14 0.15 6.23
C ILE A 81 4.02 0.98 7.17
N VAL A 82 3.41 1.78 8.05
CA VAL A 82 4.12 2.63 9.02
C VAL A 82 5.10 1.79 9.85
N ARG A 83 4.65 0.64 10.36
CA ARG A 83 5.53 -0.27 11.12
C ARG A 83 6.69 -0.80 10.28
N VAL A 84 6.45 -1.20 9.02
CA VAL A 84 7.50 -1.70 8.13
C VAL A 84 8.51 -0.61 7.77
N ILE A 85 8.08 0.64 7.66
CA ILE A 85 8.98 1.77 7.45
C ILE A 85 9.76 2.11 8.70
N GLY A 86 9.14 2.09 9.88
CA GLY A 86 9.86 2.19 11.16
C GLY A 86 10.95 1.13 11.28
N ASP A 87 10.64 -0.14 10.96
CA ASP A 87 11.64 -1.22 10.89
C ASP A 87 12.78 -0.88 9.92
N ALA A 88 12.49 -0.29 8.76
CA ALA A 88 13.53 0.07 7.79
C ALA A 88 14.39 1.26 8.24
N VAL A 89 13.84 2.18 9.02
CA VAL A 89 14.60 3.25 9.67
C VAL A 89 15.51 2.69 10.76
N ASP A 90 14.99 1.83 11.64
CA ASP A 90 15.76 1.21 12.73
C ASP A 90 16.98 0.41 12.20
N GLU A 91 16.81 -0.26 11.06
CA GLU A 91 17.86 -1.05 10.41
C GLU A 91 18.81 -0.19 9.55
N GLY A 92 18.65 1.14 9.54
CA GLY A 92 19.48 2.08 8.79
C GLY A 92 19.31 2.01 7.27
N VAL A 93 18.21 1.40 6.79
CA VAL A 93 17.89 1.30 5.35
C VAL A 93 17.34 2.62 4.81
N LEU A 94 16.61 3.36 5.63
CA LEU A 94 16.03 4.68 5.33
C LEU A 94 16.55 5.73 6.32
N ARG A 95 16.42 7.01 5.98
CA ARG A 95 16.83 8.10 6.88
C ARG A 95 16.03 8.10 8.18
N ALA A 96 16.67 8.54 9.26
CA ALA A 96 16.07 8.66 10.59
C ALA A 96 14.87 9.64 10.66
N ASP A 97 14.80 10.61 9.74
CA ASP A 97 13.74 11.62 9.65
C ASP A 97 12.60 11.23 8.71
N THR A 98 12.56 9.97 8.25
CA THR A 98 11.52 9.49 7.34
C THR A 98 10.14 9.59 7.99
N ASP A 99 9.22 10.34 7.37
CA ASP A 99 7.80 10.31 7.72
C ASP A 99 7.14 9.04 7.17
N ALA A 100 6.95 8.07 8.06
CA ALA A 100 6.34 6.78 7.72
C ALA A 100 4.84 6.91 7.32
N HIS A 101 4.13 7.92 7.82
CA HIS A 101 2.73 8.16 7.45
C HIS A 101 2.64 8.71 6.02
N GLN A 102 3.54 9.62 5.65
CA GLN A 102 3.64 10.14 4.29
C GLN A 102 3.96 9.01 3.31
N PHE A 103 4.92 8.14 3.64
CA PHE A 103 5.22 6.98 2.79
C PHE A 103 4.01 6.07 2.60
N ALA A 104 3.22 5.81 3.65
CA ALA A 104 2.01 5.00 3.55
C ALA A 104 0.98 5.63 2.60
N PHE A 105 0.80 6.95 2.66
CA PHE A 105 -0.06 7.69 1.73
C PHE A 105 0.41 7.57 0.28
N GLU A 106 1.72 7.72 0.03
CA GLU A 106 2.30 7.65 -1.31
C GLU A 106 2.25 6.23 -1.89
N MET A 107 2.53 5.21 -1.07
CA MET A 107 2.39 3.81 -1.46
C MET A 107 0.95 3.48 -1.87
N GLU A 108 -0.04 3.95 -1.11
CA GLU A 108 -1.46 3.80 -1.47
C GLU A 108 -1.78 4.52 -2.80
N GLY A 109 -1.27 5.73 -3.00
CA GLY A 109 -1.42 6.47 -4.26
C GLY A 109 -0.82 5.75 -5.48
N ILE A 110 0.33 5.10 -5.31
CA ILE A 110 0.92 4.21 -6.33
C ILE A 110 -0.03 3.05 -6.62
N GLY A 111 -0.58 2.41 -5.59
CA GLY A 111 -1.54 1.30 -5.72
C GLY A 111 -2.80 1.70 -6.49
N MET A 112 -3.42 2.83 -6.15
CA MET A 112 -4.58 3.38 -6.84
C MET A 112 -4.31 3.65 -8.32
N SER A 113 -3.16 4.27 -8.62
CA SER A 113 -2.73 4.57 -9.99
C SER A 113 -2.44 3.29 -10.78
N PHE A 114 -1.83 2.29 -10.14
CA PHE A 114 -1.61 0.97 -10.74
C PHE A 114 -2.93 0.28 -11.07
N GLN A 115 -3.88 0.22 -10.13
CA GLN A 115 -5.16 -0.47 -10.32
C GLN A 115 -5.94 0.11 -11.50
N SER A 116 -6.08 1.44 -11.56
CA SER A 116 -6.76 2.11 -12.68
C SER A 116 -6.02 1.91 -14.00
N SER A 117 -4.69 2.03 -14.00
CA SER A 117 -3.89 1.81 -15.21
C SER A 117 -3.99 0.39 -15.74
N PHE A 118 -3.96 -0.61 -14.86
CA PHE A 118 -4.00 -2.01 -15.24
C PHE A 118 -5.42 -2.48 -15.58
N LYS A 119 -6.38 -2.32 -14.66
CA LYS A 119 -7.72 -2.90 -14.79
C LYS A 119 -8.68 -2.06 -15.66
N LEU A 120 -8.59 -0.73 -15.60
CA LEU A 120 -9.49 0.14 -16.37
C LEU A 120 -8.89 0.49 -17.73
N MET A 121 -7.62 0.91 -17.77
CA MET A 121 -6.99 1.33 -19.03
C MET A 121 -6.34 0.19 -19.82
N GLY A 122 -6.24 -1.02 -19.26
CA GLY A 122 -5.61 -2.16 -19.93
C GLY A 122 -4.12 -1.95 -20.24
N ARG A 123 -3.44 -1.07 -19.48
CA ARG A 123 -2.07 -0.66 -19.79
C ARG A 123 -1.09 -1.77 -19.42
N ALA A 124 -0.49 -2.41 -20.43
CA ALA A 124 0.53 -3.45 -20.23
C ALA A 124 1.75 -3.00 -19.40
N SER A 125 2.09 -1.71 -19.42
CA SER A 125 3.21 -1.14 -18.65
C SER A 125 2.88 -0.71 -17.22
N ALA A 126 1.64 -0.93 -16.75
CA ALA A 126 1.18 -0.45 -15.45
C ALA A 126 2.05 -0.94 -14.29
N GLU A 127 2.40 -2.23 -14.26
CA GLU A 127 3.22 -2.80 -13.19
C GLU A 127 4.63 -2.20 -13.19
N THR A 128 5.27 -2.12 -14.37
CA THR A 128 6.59 -1.49 -14.52
C THR A 128 6.59 -0.05 -14.03
N MET A 129 5.52 0.70 -14.31
CA MET A 129 5.37 2.08 -13.83
C MET A 129 5.21 2.16 -12.31
N ALA A 130 4.41 1.28 -11.72
CA ALA A 130 4.21 1.22 -10.27
C ALA A 130 5.53 0.89 -9.54
N ARG A 131 6.27 -0.12 -10.02
CA ARG A 131 7.59 -0.50 -9.50
C ARG A 131 8.60 0.63 -9.60
N ARG A 132 8.61 1.37 -10.71
CA ARG A 132 9.48 2.54 -10.88
C ARG A 132 9.10 3.69 -9.95
N ALA A 133 7.81 3.94 -9.74
CA ALA A 133 7.34 4.96 -8.81
C ALA A 133 7.77 4.62 -7.37
N PHE A 134 7.56 3.38 -6.96
CA PHE A 134 7.99 2.86 -5.65
C PHE A 134 9.51 2.94 -5.48
N ALA A 135 10.29 2.53 -6.49
CA ALA A 135 11.75 2.62 -6.42
C ALA A 135 12.24 4.08 -6.29
N ARG A 136 11.60 5.03 -6.98
CA ARG A 136 11.91 6.46 -6.82
C ARG A 136 11.60 6.94 -5.41
N LEU A 137 10.45 6.57 -4.87
CA LEU A 137 10.07 6.92 -3.49
C LEU A 137 11.07 6.37 -2.48
N VAL A 138 11.42 5.08 -2.56
CA VAL A 138 12.40 4.46 -1.65
C VAL A 138 13.79 5.09 -1.80
N ASN A 139 14.22 5.39 -3.03
CA ASN A 139 15.52 6.03 -3.25
C ASN A 139 15.55 7.47 -2.75
N ASP A 140 14.46 8.21 -2.91
CA ASP A 140 14.31 9.55 -2.36
C ASP A 140 14.48 9.54 -0.84
N LEU A 141 14.00 8.50 -0.15
CA LEU A 141 14.15 8.30 1.30
C LEU A 141 15.51 7.70 1.75
N LYS A 142 16.38 7.34 0.80
CA LYS A 142 17.76 6.89 1.06
C LYS A 142 18.78 8.00 0.85
N GLU A 143 18.55 8.85 -0.15
CA GLU A 143 19.45 9.93 -0.52
C GLU A 143 19.16 11.19 0.32
N ASN A 144 20.17 11.98 0.64
CA ASN A 144 19.98 13.29 1.26
C ASN A 144 19.63 14.28 0.13
N ARG A 145 18.34 14.49 -0.16
CA ARG A 145 17.89 15.47 -1.16
C ARG A 145 16.96 16.53 -0.57
N ALA A 146 17.07 17.71 -1.16
CA ALA A 146 16.77 19.05 -0.63
C ALA A 146 15.30 19.37 -0.35
N GLU A 147 15.11 20.51 0.33
CA GLU A 147 13.88 21.07 0.90
C GLU A 147 12.59 20.86 0.08
N PRO A 148 11.47 20.54 0.75
CA PRO A 148 10.18 20.37 0.10
C PRO A 148 9.68 21.67 -0.55
N LEU A 149 9.09 21.54 -1.74
CA LEU A 149 8.40 22.62 -2.46
C LEU A 149 7.10 23.11 -1.79
N VAL A 150 6.70 22.48 -0.67
CA VAL A 150 5.47 22.81 0.04
C VAL A 150 5.83 23.33 1.43
N ALA A 151 5.69 24.63 1.64
CA ALA A 151 5.73 25.22 2.97
C ALA A 151 4.62 24.58 3.81
N ALA A 152 4.97 24.09 5.00
CA ALA A 152 4.02 23.62 6.00
C ALA A 152 2.96 24.70 6.23
N ARG A 153 1.68 24.32 6.12
CA ARG A 153 0.54 25.15 6.52
C ARG A 153 0.20 24.89 7.97
#